data_AF-B3M419-F1
#
_entry.id   AF-B3M419-F1
#
_cell.length_a   1.000
_cell.length_b   1.000
_cell.length_c   1.000
_cell.angle_alpha   90.00
_cell.angle_beta   90.00
_cell.angle_gamma   90.00
#
_symmetry.space_group_name_H-M   'P 1'
#
loop_
_entity.id
_entity.type
_entity.pdbx_description
1 polymer ?
#
loop_
_entity_poly.entity_id
_entity_poly.type
_entity_poly.pdbx_seq_one_letter_code
_entity_poly.pdbx_strand_id
1 'polypeptide(L)'
;MTEVRRRKQEEEALEESAGIPASASASAPSAASKRNSSAADSSDHVDSEEEKIPEEKFVEELAKNLPQGTDKTPEILDAALKDLPDRWRNWIIRGIFTWIMICGFALIIYGGPLALMITTLLVQVKCFQEIISIGYQVYRIHGLPWFRSLSWYFLLTSNYFFYGENLVDYFGVVINRVEYLKFLVTYHRFLSFALYIIGFVWFVLSLVKKYYIKQFSLFAWTHVSLLIVVTQSYLIIQNIFEGLIWFIVPVSMIVCNDVMAYVFGFFFGRTPLIKLSPKKTWEGFIGGGFATVLFGILFSYVLCNYQYFICPIQYSEELGRMTMSCVPSYLFTPQEYNLKLLGIGKTLNVYPFIWHSISLSLFSSIIGPFGGFFASGFKRAFKIKDFGDMIPGHGGIMDRFDCQFLMATFVNVYISSFIRTPSPAKLLTQIYNLKPDQQYQIYQSLKDNLGDMLN
;
A
#
# COMPACT_ATOMS: atom_id res chain seq x y z
N MET A 1 -39.31 6.69 -13.84
CA MET A 1 -39.60 8.14 -13.76
C MET A 1 -40.93 8.45 -13.07
N THR A 2 -41.75 7.44 -12.75
CA THR A 2 -43.10 7.59 -12.16
C THR A 2 -43.08 7.55 -10.62
N GLU A 3 -42.13 6.86 -9.99
CA GLU A 3 -42.03 6.73 -8.52
C GLU A 3 -41.53 8.02 -7.81
N VAL A 4 -40.72 8.83 -8.48
CA VAL A 4 -40.13 10.06 -7.93
C VAL A 4 -41.15 11.21 -7.90
N ARG A 5 -42.16 11.19 -8.78
CA ARG A 5 -43.25 12.18 -8.78
C ARG A 5 -44.26 11.93 -7.65
N ARG A 6 -44.45 10.67 -7.23
CA ARG A 6 -45.40 10.34 -6.16
C ARG A 6 -44.94 10.79 -4.78
N ARG A 7 -43.63 10.69 -4.50
CA ARG A 7 -43.05 11.15 -3.22
C ARG A 7 -43.05 12.67 -3.05
N LYS A 8 -42.88 13.42 -4.14
CA LYS A 8 -42.97 14.89 -4.10
C LYS A 8 -44.39 15.40 -3.80
N GLN A 9 -45.43 14.69 -4.23
CA GLN A 9 -46.81 15.05 -3.94
C GLN A 9 -47.26 14.66 -2.52
N GLU A 10 -46.62 13.66 -1.90
CA GLU A 10 -46.88 13.29 -0.49
C GLU A 10 -46.20 14.27 0.51
N GLU A 11 -45.06 14.88 0.15
CA GLU A 11 -44.40 15.90 0.98
C GLU A 11 -45.12 17.26 0.94
N GLU A 12 -45.62 17.70 -0.21
CA GLU A 12 -46.36 18.98 -0.33
C GLU A 12 -47.73 18.94 0.38
N ALA A 13 -48.33 17.76 0.56
CA ALA A 13 -49.63 17.60 1.23
C ALA A 13 -49.56 17.66 2.78
N LEU A 14 -48.36 17.55 3.36
CA LEU A 14 -48.14 17.55 4.81
C LEU A 14 -47.83 18.95 5.38
N GLU A 15 -47.36 19.89 4.55
CA GLU A 15 -47.13 21.28 4.96
C GLU A 15 -48.42 22.13 4.96
N GLU A 16 -49.47 21.68 4.27
CA GLU A 16 -50.73 22.45 4.13
C GLU A 16 -51.76 22.19 5.24
N SER A 17 -51.52 21.27 6.18
CA SER A 17 -52.52 20.83 7.18
C SER A 17 -52.34 21.34 8.62
N ALA A 18 -51.44 22.30 8.87
CA ALA A 18 -51.20 22.82 10.23
C ALA A 18 -51.31 24.35 10.32
N GLY A 19 -52.48 24.88 9.99
CA GLY A 19 -52.91 26.22 10.39
C GLY A 19 -54.35 26.19 10.87
N ILE A 20 -54.66 27.00 11.91
CA ILE A 20 -55.96 27.55 12.38
C ILE A 20 -55.99 27.66 13.93
N PRO A 21 -56.57 28.70 14.58
CA PRO A 21 -56.90 30.05 14.12
C PRO A 21 -56.60 31.19 15.13
N ALA A 22 -56.82 32.41 14.64
CA ALA A 22 -56.83 33.69 15.35
C ALA A 22 -57.97 33.88 16.38
N SER A 23 -57.73 34.75 17.37
CA SER A 23 -58.74 35.59 17.99
C SER A 23 -58.17 37.00 18.28
N ALA A 24 -59.03 38.00 18.15
CA ALA A 24 -58.72 39.42 18.03
C ALA A 24 -58.70 40.17 19.37
N SER A 25 -57.92 41.27 19.48
CA SER A 25 -58.44 42.63 19.73
C SER A 25 -57.35 43.68 20.09
N ALA A 26 -57.44 44.81 19.38
CA ALA A 26 -57.29 46.20 19.82
C ALA A 26 -55.96 46.81 20.34
N SER A 27 -55.62 47.92 19.67
CA SER A 27 -55.06 49.21 20.15
C SER A 27 -53.53 49.38 20.36
N ALA A 28 -53.02 50.42 19.70
CA ALA A 28 -51.67 51.01 19.80
C ALA A 28 -51.59 52.05 20.96
N PRO A 29 -50.51 52.86 21.11
CA PRO A 29 -49.04 52.64 21.06
C PRO A 29 -48.34 53.16 22.35
N SER A 30 -47.03 52.89 22.58
CA SER A 30 -46.03 53.88 23.07
C SER A 30 -44.74 53.30 23.69
N ALA A 31 -43.63 54.00 23.40
CA ALA A 31 -42.50 54.40 24.25
C ALA A 31 -41.69 53.38 25.08
N ALA A 32 -40.42 53.24 24.68
CA ALA A 32 -39.19 53.37 25.48
C ALA A 32 -39.16 52.93 26.96
N SER A 33 -38.25 52.01 27.31
CA SER A 33 -37.40 52.13 28.52
C SER A 33 -36.23 51.14 28.51
N LYS A 34 -35.03 51.68 28.79
CA LYS A 34 -33.81 50.94 29.17
C LYS A 34 -33.97 50.38 30.59
N ARG A 35 -33.48 49.17 30.87
CA ARG A 35 -32.66 48.89 32.08
C ARG A 35 -32.00 47.52 32.06
N ASN A 36 -30.71 47.54 32.41
CA ASN A 36 -29.86 46.41 32.75
C ASN A 36 -30.40 45.64 33.97
N SER A 37 -30.26 44.32 33.96
CA SER A 37 -29.94 43.53 35.15
C SER A 37 -29.22 42.24 34.76
N SER A 38 -28.00 42.11 35.23
CA SER A 38 -27.17 40.92 35.29
C SER A 38 -27.78 39.84 36.21
N ALA A 39 -27.88 38.60 35.75
CA ALA A 39 -27.60 37.39 36.53
C ALA A 39 -27.79 36.13 35.67
N ALA A 40 -26.73 35.32 35.62
CA ALA A 40 -26.67 33.87 35.43
C ALA A 40 -27.92 33.16 34.85
N ASP A 41 -27.84 32.84 33.56
CA ASP A 41 -28.17 31.51 33.05
C ASP A 41 -27.52 31.37 31.66
N SER A 42 -26.44 30.61 31.54
CA SER A 42 -25.90 30.22 30.23
C SER A 42 -26.10 28.72 30.07
N SER A 43 -27.37 28.37 29.94
CA SER A 43 -27.82 27.11 29.38
C SER A 43 -27.40 27.03 27.92
N ASP A 44 -26.75 25.91 27.61
CA ASP A 44 -26.75 25.20 26.35
C ASP A 44 -27.48 25.88 25.18
N HIS A 45 -26.74 26.72 24.44
CA HIS A 45 -26.98 26.88 23.02
C HIS A 45 -25.69 26.50 22.28
N VAL A 46 -25.62 25.21 22.00
CA VAL A 46 -24.87 24.65 20.88
C VAL A 46 -25.44 25.30 19.64
N ASP A 47 -24.87 26.45 19.24
CA ASP A 47 -25.06 26.94 17.89
C ASP A 47 -24.32 25.99 16.96
N SER A 48 -25.13 25.12 16.38
CA SER A 48 -24.92 24.38 15.15
C SER A 48 -24.51 25.33 14.04
N GLU A 49 -23.22 25.70 14.00
CA GLU A 49 -22.57 25.81 12.70
C GLU A 49 -22.45 24.38 12.17
N GLU A 50 -23.49 23.94 11.45
CA GLU A 50 -23.37 22.85 10.49
C GLU A 50 -22.19 23.19 9.57
N GLU A 51 -21.02 22.62 9.89
CA GLU A 51 -19.83 22.69 9.07
C GLU A 51 -20.15 21.95 7.78
N LYS A 52 -20.71 22.68 6.81
CA LYS A 52 -20.97 22.19 5.45
C LYS A 52 -19.71 21.49 4.97
N ILE A 53 -19.88 20.22 4.60
CA ILE A 53 -18.97 19.41 3.79
C ILE A 53 -18.29 20.34 2.77
N PRO A 54 -16.96 20.30 2.62
CA PRO A 54 -16.23 21.33 1.88
C PRO A 54 -16.89 21.63 0.53
N GLU A 55 -17.49 22.82 0.45
CA GLU A 55 -18.16 23.32 -0.76
C GLU A 55 -17.19 23.20 -1.94
N GLU A 56 -17.66 22.81 -3.12
CA GLU A 56 -16.82 22.48 -4.29
C GLU A 56 -15.66 23.45 -4.58
N LYS A 57 -15.84 24.73 -4.23
CA LYS A 57 -14.83 25.80 -4.28
C LYS A 57 -13.60 25.51 -3.40
N PHE A 58 -13.79 24.94 -2.22
CA PHE A 58 -12.72 24.53 -1.30
C PHE A 58 -11.82 23.47 -1.93
N VAL A 59 -12.42 22.44 -2.53
CA VAL A 59 -11.67 21.34 -3.12
C VAL A 59 -10.91 21.82 -4.38
N GLU A 60 -11.46 22.81 -5.09
CA GLU A 60 -10.77 23.48 -6.20
C GLU A 60 -9.61 24.39 -5.75
N GLU A 61 -9.75 25.06 -4.61
CA GLU A 61 -8.67 25.86 -4.03
C GLU A 61 -7.54 24.98 -3.48
N LEU A 62 -7.90 23.83 -2.89
CA LEU A 62 -6.95 22.79 -2.46
C LEU A 62 -6.12 22.26 -3.63
N ALA A 63 -6.76 21.96 -4.76
CA ALA A 63 -6.09 21.47 -5.97
C ALA A 63 -5.03 22.46 -6.50
N LYS A 64 -5.18 23.77 -6.25
CA LYS A 64 -4.22 24.80 -6.66
C LYS A 64 -2.99 24.91 -5.75
N ASN A 65 -3.11 24.53 -4.47
CA ASN A 65 -2.05 24.64 -3.48
C ASN A 65 -1.17 23.39 -3.36
N LEU A 66 -1.63 22.25 -3.89
CA LEU A 66 -0.84 21.03 -3.98
C LEU A 66 0.08 21.08 -5.19
N PRO A 67 1.36 20.68 -5.06
CA PRO A 67 2.20 20.45 -6.21
C PRO A 67 1.57 19.33 -7.05
N GLN A 68 0.94 19.72 -8.15
CA GLN A 68 0.41 18.76 -9.11
C GLN A 68 1.51 18.41 -10.10
N GLY A 69 1.53 17.15 -10.54
CA GLY A 69 2.44 16.69 -11.58
C GLY A 69 2.37 17.63 -12.77
N THR A 70 3.43 18.42 -12.95
CA THR A 70 3.56 19.25 -14.13
C THR A 70 3.93 18.32 -15.28
N ASP A 71 3.23 18.43 -16.40
CA ASP A 71 3.65 17.82 -17.67
C ASP A 71 4.92 18.51 -18.22
N LYS A 72 5.69 19.21 -17.37
CA LYS A 72 6.96 19.86 -17.66
C LYS A 72 8.02 18.79 -17.81
N THR A 73 8.12 18.31 -19.03
CA THR A 73 9.27 17.56 -19.51
C THR A 73 10.55 18.41 -19.44
N PRO A 74 11.73 17.79 -19.32
CA PRO A 74 12.99 18.52 -19.44
C PRO A 74 12.98 19.35 -20.72
N GLU A 75 13.35 20.64 -20.66
CA GLU A 75 13.28 21.57 -21.79
C GLU A 75 13.99 21.04 -23.05
N ILE A 76 15.05 20.25 -22.84
CA ILE A 76 15.83 19.57 -23.88
C ILE A 76 14.96 18.56 -24.65
N LEU A 77 14.13 17.81 -23.93
CA LEU A 77 13.25 16.79 -24.51
C LEU A 77 12.06 17.42 -25.23
N ASP A 78 11.60 18.57 -24.74
CA ASP A 78 10.54 19.36 -25.39
C ASP A 78 11.00 20.05 -26.66
N ALA A 79 12.23 20.57 -26.68
CA ALA A 79 12.82 21.10 -27.89
C ALA A 79 12.99 20.02 -28.96
N ALA A 80 13.40 18.82 -28.56
CA ALA A 80 13.63 17.69 -29.48
C ALA A 80 12.34 17.04 -30.01
N LEU A 81 11.22 17.13 -29.28
CA LEU A 81 9.96 16.46 -29.62
C LEU A 81 8.85 17.43 -30.10
N LYS A 82 9.19 18.69 -30.39
CA LYS A 82 8.23 19.76 -30.67
C LYS A 82 7.33 19.49 -31.90
N ASP A 83 7.85 18.80 -32.91
CA ASP A 83 7.15 18.55 -34.18
C ASP A 83 6.33 17.24 -34.19
N LEU A 84 6.35 16.48 -33.09
CA LEU A 84 5.63 15.21 -32.98
C LEU A 84 4.21 15.42 -32.43
N PRO A 85 3.21 14.65 -32.91
CA PRO A 85 1.87 14.65 -32.32
C PRO A 85 1.92 14.27 -30.84
N ASP A 86 1.10 14.91 -30.01
CA ASP A 86 1.07 14.72 -28.54
C ASP A 86 0.99 13.25 -28.10
N ARG A 87 0.30 12.43 -28.90
CA ARG A 87 0.17 10.99 -28.68
C ARG A 87 1.53 10.27 -28.75
N TRP A 88 2.37 10.60 -29.73
CA TRP A 88 3.69 10.00 -29.95
C TRP A 88 4.74 10.63 -29.04
N ARG A 89 4.64 11.95 -28.77
CA ARG A 89 5.47 12.61 -27.76
C ARG A 89 5.33 11.93 -26.40
N ASN A 90 4.10 11.71 -25.93
CA ASN A 90 3.85 11.00 -24.67
C ASN A 90 4.36 9.56 -24.67
N TRP A 91 4.24 8.84 -25.78
CA TRP A 91 4.76 7.48 -25.92
C TRP A 91 6.28 7.45 -25.75
N ILE A 92 7.01 8.35 -26.43
CA ILE A 92 8.47 8.43 -26.37
C ILE A 92 8.94 8.80 -24.96
N ILE A 93 8.34 9.84 -24.35
CA ILE A 93 8.68 10.28 -23.00
C ILE A 93 8.52 9.12 -22.00
N ARG A 94 7.37 8.44 -22.03
CA ARG A 94 7.11 7.28 -21.17
C ARG A 94 8.11 6.15 -21.42
N GLY A 95 8.43 5.88 -22.68
CA GLY A 95 9.44 4.87 -23.05
C GLY A 95 10.81 5.17 -22.45
N ILE A 96 11.30 6.41 -22.60
CA ILE A 96 12.61 6.85 -22.08
C ILE A 96 12.67 6.70 -20.55
N PHE A 97 11.68 7.25 -19.84
CA PHE A 97 11.65 7.18 -18.38
C PHE A 97 11.45 5.75 -17.86
N THR A 98 10.73 4.89 -18.58
CA THR A 98 10.60 3.47 -18.24
C THR A 98 11.98 2.79 -18.25
N TRP A 99 12.78 3.01 -19.31
CA TRP A 99 14.14 2.46 -19.36
C TRP A 99 15.06 3.03 -18.29
N ILE A 100 14.99 4.34 -18.03
CA ILE A 100 15.77 4.97 -16.94
C ILE A 100 15.40 4.34 -15.59
N MET A 101 14.12 4.14 -15.31
CA MET A 101 13.66 3.53 -14.05
C MET A 101 14.08 2.06 -13.94
N ILE A 102 13.99 1.29 -15.03
CA ILE A 102 14.45 -0.11 -15.07
C ILE A 102 15.96 -0.19 -14.82
N CYS A 103 16.75 0.65 -15.49
CA CYS A 103 18.20 0.72 -15.27
C CYS A 103 18.54 1.13 -13.83
N GLY A 104 17.86 2.14 -13.28
CA GLY A 104 18.02 2.56 -11.90
C GLY A 104 17.69 1.45 -10.91
N PHE A 105 16.59 0.73 -11.12
CA PHE A 105 16.21 -0.40 -10.27
C PHE A 105 17.19 -1.57 -10.38
N ALA A 106 17.70 -1.87 -11.58
CA ALA A 106 18.73 -2.88 -11.78
C ALA A 106 20.03 -2.54 -11.03
N LEU A 107 20.43 -1.25 -11.00
CA LEU A 107 21.57 -0.80 -10.20
C LEU A 107 21.34 -0.98 -8.70
N ILE A 108 20.12 -0.77 -8.21
CA ILE A 108 19.78 -1.00 -6.79
C ILE A 108 19.83 -2.50 -6.47
N ILE A 109 19.31 -3.37 -7.33
CA ILE A 109 19.42 -4.83 -7.18
C ILE A 109 20.89 -5.27 -7.15
N TYR A 110 21.73 -4.67 -7.99
CA TYR A 110 23.18 -4.92 -8.00
C TYR A 110 23.85 -4.44 -6.69
N GLY A 111 23.37 -3.35 -6.11
CA GLY A 111 23.79 -2.85 -4.79
C GLY A 111 23.45 -3.79 -3.62
N GLY A 112 22.69 -4.85 -3.87
CA GLY A 112 22.42 -5.89 -2.89
C GLY A 112 21.14 -5.68 -2.09
N PRO A 113 20.86 -6.62 -1.17
CA PRO A 113 19.63 -6.59 -0.37
C PRO A 113 19.58 -5.42 0.60
N LEU A 114 20.73 -5.00 1.13
CA LEU A 114 20.81 -3.80 1.99
C LEU A 114 20.34 -2.56 1.21
N ALA A 115 20.78 -2.41 -0.05
CA ALA A 115 20.37 -1.30 -0.90
C ALA A 115 18.85 -1.36 -1.18
N LEU A 116 18.29 -2.55 -1.40
CA LEU A 116 16.84 -2.74 -1.57
C LEU A 116 16.04 -2.40 -0.31
N MET A 117 16.51 -2.82 0.87
CA MET A 117 15.87 -2.47 2.15
C MET A 117 15.91 -0.96 2.40
N ILE A 118 17.07 -0.31 2.21
CA ILE A 118 17.20 1.14 2.35
C ILE A 118 16.29 1.87 1.35
N THR A 119 16.28 1.43 0.10
CA THR A 119 15.40 2.00 -0.94
C THR A 119 13.93 1.88 -0.54
N THR A 120 13.53 0.72 -0.01
CA THR A 120 12.14 0.50 0.47
C THR A 120 11.78 1.47 1.60
N LEU A 121 12.69 1.71 2.55
CA LEU A 121 12.48 2.68 3.63
C LEU A 121 12.44 4.13 3.10
N LEU A 122 13.27 4.48 2.12
CA LEU A 122 13.24 5.81 1.50
C LEU A 122 11.94 6.06 0.75
N VAL A 123 11.47 5.07 -0.03
CA VAL A 123 10.17 5.10 -0.71
C VAL A 123 9.04 5.23 0.31
N GLN A 124 9.07 4.45 1.40
CA GLN A 124 8.10 4.53 2.49
C GLN A 124 8.01 5.94 3.08
N VAL A 125 9.15 6.53 3.46
CA VAL A 125 9.21 7.89 4.03
C VAL A 125 8.63 8.91 3.05
N LYS A 126 8.92 8.77 1.76
CA LYS A 126 8.43 9.69 0.73
C LYS A 126 6.93 9.52 0.44
N CYS A 127 6.42 8.29 0.32
CA CYS A 127 4.98 8.05 0.21
C CYS A 127 4.22 8.61 1.42
N PHE A 128 4.75 8.41 2.63
CA PHE A 128 4.16 8.97 3.84
C PHE A 128 4.16 10.50 3.80
N GLN A 129 5.28 11.12 3.39
CA GLN A 129 5.37 12.58 3.23
C GLN A 129 4.30 13.11 2.26
N GLU A 130 4.10 12.47 1.10
CA GLU A 130 3.10 12.87 0.10
C GLU A 130 1.67 12.78 0.65
N ILE A 131 1.31 11.65 1.26
CA ILE A 131 -0.05 11.45 1.82
C ILE A 131 -0.33 12.41 2.97
N ILE A 132 0.63 12.59 3.88
CA ILE A 132 0.50 13.51 5.01
C ILE A 132 0.43 14.98 4.55
N SER A 133 1.20 15.35 3.53
CA SER A 133 1.14 16.69 2.94
C SER A 133 -0.27 17.03 2.43
N ILE A 134 -0.93 16.09 1.74
CA ILE A 134 -2.32 16.25 1.31
C ILE A 134 -3.24 16.45 2.53
N GLY A 135 -3.09 15.62 3.57
CA GLY A 135 -3.86 15.77 4.81
C GLY A 135 -3.72 17.16 5.43
N TYR A 136 -2.51 17.71 5.53
CA TYR A 136 -2.30 19.05 6.08
C TYR A 136 -3.00 20.14 5.27
N GLN A 137 -2.97 20.03 3.94
CA GLN A 137 -3.61 21.01 3.09
C GLN A 137 -5.14 20.90 3.12
N VAL A 138 -5.68 19.66 3.18
CA VAL A 138 -7.13 19.40 3.33
C VAL A 138 -7.67 19.96 4.65
N TYR A 139 -6.93 19.83 5.76
CA TYR A 139 -7.44 20.30 7.06
C TYR A 139 -7.00 21.73 7.42
N ARG A 140 -6.31 22.45 6.50
CA ARG A 140 -5.86 23.86 6.63
C ARG A 140 -5.26 24.20 8.00
N ILE A 141 -4.34 23.37 8.47
CA ILE A 141 -3.62 23.62 9.71
C ILE A 141 -2.47 24.62 9.43
N HIS A 142 -2.81 25.88 9.18
CA HIS A 142 -1.80 26.94 8.99
C HIS A 142 -1.38 27.61 10.29
N GLY A 143 -1.91 27.17 11.44
CA GLY A 143 -1.65 27.81 12.73
C GLY A 143 -1.59 26.90 13.96
N LEU A 144 -1.71 25.56 13.84
CA LEU A 144 -1.52 24.67 15.01
C LEU A 144 -0.05 24.22 15.07
N PRO A 145 0.70 24.59 16.12
CA PRO A 145 2.07 24.14 16.30
C PRO A 145 2.11 22.61 16.54
N TRP A 146 3.25 21.99 16.23
CA TRP A 146 3.59 20.59 16.52
C TRP A 146 2.93 19.48 15.69
N PHE A 147 1.85 19.74 14.94
CA PHE A 147 1.17 18.62 14.25
C PHE A 147 2.08 17.94 13.21
N ARG A 148 2.88 18.71 12.46
CA ARG A 148 3.91 18.17 11.56
C ARG A 148 4.88 17.25 12.29
N SER A 149 5.42 17.73 13.40
CA SER A 149 6.35 16.98 14.24
C SER A 149 5.71 15.71 14.81
N LEU A 150 4.43 15.76 15.17
CA LEU A 150 3.69 14.64 15.73
C LEU A 150 3.48 13.50 14.71
N SER A 151 3.13 13.81 13.45
CA SER A 151 3.02 12.77 12.41
C SER A 151 4.36 12.11 12.10
N TRP A 152 5.46 12.89 12.08
CA TRP A 152 6.82 12.34 11.94
C TRP A 152 7.26 11.52 13.16
N TYR A 153 6.84 11.92 14.36
CA TYR A 153 7.07 11.14 15.58
C TYR A 153 6.39 9.77 15.51
N PHE A 154 5.11 9.72 15.12
CA PHE A 154 4.41 8.45 14.95
C PHE A 154 5.02 7.59 13.85
N LEU A 155 5.51 8.19 12.76
CA LEU A 155 6.28 7.45 11.75
C LEU A 155 7.51 6.77 12.36
N LEU A 156 8.34 7.51 13.10
CA LEU A 156 9.53 6.95 13.74
C LEU A 156 9.17 5.83 14.72
N THR A 157 8.17 6.06 15.56
CA THR A 157 7.68 5.08 16.55
C THR A 157 7.15 3.80 15.88
N SER A 158 6.35 3.92 14.81
CA SER A 158 5.85 2.76 14.07
C SER A 158 6.98 2.01 13.37
N ASN A 159 7.96 2.71 12.77
CA ASN A 159 9.14 2.06 12.18
C ASN A 159 9.92 1.29 13.25
N TYR A 160 10.16 1.90 14.42
CA TYR A 160 10.85 1.24 15.53
C TYR A 160 10.10 -0.03 15.95
N PHE A 161 8.77 0.01 16.09
CA PHE A 161 7.96 -1.16 16.42
C PHE A 161 8.09 -2.28 15.37
N PHE A 162 7.77 -2.00 14.10
CA PHE A 162 7.74 -3.03 13.06
C PHE A 162 9.13 -3.57 12.71
N TYR A 163 10.15 -2.72 12.57
CA TYR A 163 11.48 -3.17 12.17
C TYR A 163 12.32 -3.66 13.35
N GLY A 164 12.03 -3.20 14.56
CA GLY A 164 12.81 -3.60 15.73
C GLY A 164 12.71 -5.10 16.01
N GLU A 165 11.53 -5.73 15.96
CA GLU A 165 11.42 -7.19 16.18
C GLU A 165 12.27 -7.99 15.16
N ASN A 166 12.20 -7.63 13.89
CA ASN A 166 12.98 -8.30 12.84
C ASN A 166 14.48 -8.04 12.94
N LEU A 167 14.90 -6.81 13.27
CA LEU A 167 16.32 -6.48 13.43
C LEU A 167 16.95 -7.36 14.52
N VAL A 168 16.19 -7.74 15.54
CA VAL A 168 16.64 -8.68 16.58
C VAL A 168 16.83 -10.08 16.03
N ASP A 169 15.85 -10.58 15.28
CA ASP A 169 15.91 -11.93 14.72
C ASP A 169 17.03 -12.09 13.68
N TYR A 170 17.30 -11.07 12.86
CA TYR A 170 18.31 -11.13 11.80
C TYR A 170 19.70 -10.63 12.20
N PHE A 171 19.80 -9.65 13.12
CA PHE A 171 21.06 -9.01 13.52
C PHE A 171 21.37 -9.15 15.02
N GLY A 172 20.65 -10.01 15.74
CA GLY A 172 20.79 -10.18 17.19
C GLY A 172 22.22 -10.41 17.67
N VAL A 173 23.07 -11.07 16.86
CA VAL A 173 24.49 -11.30 17.17
C VAL A 173 25.30 -10.00 17.18
N VAL A 174 25.08 -9.13 16.20
CA VAL A 174 25.75 -7.82 16.11
C VAL A 174 25.27 -6.90 17.22
N ILE A 175 23.97 -6.91 17.47
CA ILE A 175 23.33 -6.07 18.49
C ILE A 175 23.80 -6.47 19.89
N ASN A 176 23.94 -7.76 20.18
CA ASN A 176 24.41 -8.25 21.47
C ASN A 176 25.87 -7.89 21.80
N ARG A 177 26.67 -7.49 20.80
CA ARG A 177 28.04 -6.99 21.01
C ARG A 177 28.06 -5.56 21.57
N VAL A 178 26.94 -4.85 21.51
CA VAL A 178 26.84 -3.43 21.83
C VAL A 178 25.86 -3.23 22.98
N GLU A 179 26.40 -2.94 24.16
CA GLU A 179 25.67 -2.99 25.44
C GLU A 179 24.46 -2.05 25.49
N TYR A 180 24.55 -0.86 24.87
CA TYR A 180 23.45 0.10 24.79
C TYR A 180 22.33 -0.34 23.84
N LEU A 181 22.65 -1.04 22.73
CA LEU A 181 21.64 -1.57 21.80
C LEU A 181 20.89 -2.75 22.40
N LYS A 182 21.55 -3.54 23.24
CA LYS A 182 20.95 -4.69 23.93
C LYS A 182 19.73 -4.29 24.77
N PHE A 183 19.80 -3.17 25.49
CA PHE A 183 18.66 -2.65 26.25
C PHE A 183 17.47 -2.31 25.34
N LEU A 184 17.71 -1.57 24.25
CA LEU A 184 16.67 -1.17 23.29
C LEU A 184 16.00 -2.39 22.64
N VAL A 185 16.74 -3.48 22.45
CA VAL A 185 16.24 -4.70 21.83
C VAL A 185 15.49 -5.59 22.83
N THR A 186 16.03 -5.77 24.03
CA THR A 186 15.44 -6.64 25.06
C THR A 186 14.08 -6.11 25.52
N TYR A 187 13.97 -4.79 25.67
CA TYR A 187 12.73 -4.12 26.07
C TYR A 187 11.97 -3.50 24.89
N HIS A 188 12.24 -3.94 23.66
CA HIS A 188 11.71 -3.35 22.43
C HIS A 188 10.19 -3.15 22.46
N ARG A 189 9.41 -4.19 22.83
CA ARG A 189 7.94 -4.10 22.89
C ARG A 189 7.46 -3.07 23.89
N PHE A 190 8.06 -3.06 25.08
CA PHE A 190 7.72 -2.12 26.14
C PHE A 190 8.09 -0.68 25.75
N LEU A 191 9.29 -0.48 25.19
CA LEU A 191 9.74 0.83 24.73
C LEU A 191 8.89 1.35 23.56
N SER A 192 8.52 0.48 22.62
CA SER A 192 7.61 0.82 21.52
C SER A 192 6.25 1.27 22.03
N PHE A 193 5.68 0.55 23.02
CA PHE A 193 4.44 0.96 23.67
C PHE A 193 4.59 2.30 24.40
N ALA A 194 5.67 2.49 25.16
CA ALA A 194 5.95 3.74 25.86
C ALA A 194 6.08 4.93 24.89
N LEU A 195 6.80 4.78 23.78
CA LEU A 195 6.91 5.79 22.73
C LEU A 195 5.54 6.11 22.13
N TYR A 196 4.71 5.10 21.85
CA TYR A 196 3.37 5.35 21.35
C TYR A 196 2.51 6.15 22.35
N ILE A 197 2.55 5.78 23.64
CA ILE A 197 1.82 6.49 24.70
C ILE A 197 2.32 7.93 24.85
N ILE A 198 3.63 8.19 24.76
CA ILE A 198 4.18 9.54 24.77
C ILE A 198 3.61 10.37 23.62
N GLY A 199 3.59 9.82 22.40
CA GLY A 199 2.98 10.48 21.24
C GLY A 199 1.48 10.73 21.42
N PHE A 200 0.76 9.77 22.00
CA PHE A 200 -0.66 9.91 22.28
C PHE A 200 -0.95 11.00 23.33
N VAL A 201 -0.20 11.04 24.43
CA VAL A 201 -0.30 12.10 25.44
C VAL A 201 0.05 13.45 24.82
N TRP A 202 1.11 13.50 23.98
CA TRP A 202 1.47 14.72 23.26
C TRP A 202 0.36 15.22 22.34
N PHE A 203 -0.32 14.31 21.62
CA PHE A 203 -1.51 14.65 20.84
C PHE A 203 -2.61 15.27 21.70
N VAL A 204 -2.96 14.63 22.82
CA VAL A 204 -4.02 15.10 23.73
C VAL A 204 -3.67 16.48 24.31
N LEU A 205 -2.42 16.70 24.71
CA LEU A 205 -1.96 18.00 25.21
C LEU A 205 -1.92 19.08 24.12
N SER A 206 -1.87 18.70 22.84
CA SER A 206 -1.91 19.63 21.71
C SER A 206 -3.31 20.05 21.30
N LEU A 207 -4.37 19.52 21.93
CA LEU A 207 -5.76 19.81 21.56
C LEU A 207 -6.14 21.27 21.83
N VAL A 208 -6.68 21.93 20.81
CA VAL A 208 -7.13 23.32 20.89
C VAL A 208 -8.63 23.40 20.66
N LYS A 209 -9.34 24.04 21.61
CA LYS A 209 -10.78 24.30 21.50
C LYS A 209 -11.06 25.03 20.17
N LYS A 210 -12.13 24.62 19.46
CA LYS A 210 -12.50 25.00 18.08
C LYS A 210 -11.89 24.16 16.95
N TYR A 211 -10.86 23.34 17.18
CA TYR A 211 -10.21 22.56 16.11
C TYR A 211 -10.29 21.04 16.30
N TYR A 212 -11.10 20.55 17.24
CA TYR A 212 -11.15 19.12 17.59
C TYR A 212 -11.40 18.21 16.40
N ILE A 213 -12.43 18.46 15.59
CA ILE A 213 -12.74 17.63 14.42
C ILE A 213 -11.52 17.54 13.50
N LYS A 214 -10.90 18.68 13.17
CA LYS A 214 -9.72 18.73 12.29
C LYS A 214 -8.52 17.99 12.89
N GLN A 215 -8.27 18.14 14.19
CA GLN A 215 -7.18 17.45 14.87
C GLN A 215 -7.39 15.93 14.93
N PHE A 216 -8.60 15.46 15.25
CA PHE A 216 -8.95 14.04 15.27
C PHE A 216 -8.97 13.43 13.86
N SER A 217 -9.50 14.15 12.86
CA SER A 217 -9.46 13.71 11.46
C SER A 217 -8.04 13.53 10.96
N LEU A 218 -7.13 14.44 11.30
CA LEU A 218 -5.73 14.33 10.90
C LEU A 218 -4.94 13.31 11.73
N PHE A 219 -5.31 13.10 12.99
CA PHE A 219 -4.79 12.00 13.80
C PHE A 219 -5.17 10.65 13.18
N ALA A 220 -6.44 10.48 12.80
CA ALA A 220 -6.92 9.31 12.07
C ALA A 220 -6.21 9.17 10.71
N TRP A 221 -6.08 10.26 9.96
CA TRP A 221 -5.34 10.28 8.68
C TRP A 221 -3.91 9.80 8.84
N THR A 222 -3.21 10.25 9.88
CA THR A 222 -1.85 9.82 10.20
C THR A 222 -1.81 8.32 10.46
N HIS A 223 -2.70 7.80 11.31
CA HIS A 223 -2.72 6.37 11.66
C HIS A 223 -3.10 5.48 10.49
N VAL A 224 -4.07 5.88 9.66
CA VAL A 224 -4.41 5.17 8.43
C VAL A 224 -3.24 5.19 7.45
N SER A 225 -2.55 6.32 7.31
CA SER A 225 -1.36 6.43 6.47
C SER A 225 -0.23 5.53 6.96
N LEU A 226 -0.02 5.44 8.28
CA LEU A 226 0.98 4.54 8.87
C LEU A 226 0.61 3.07 8.62
N LEU A 227 -0.64 2.70 8.84
CA LEU A 227 -1.14 1.35 8.56
C LEU A 227 -0.93 0.97 7.09
N ILE A 228 -1.19 1.88 6.16
CA ILE A 228 -1.03 1.59 4.73
C ILE A 228 0.45 1.63 4.32
N VAL A 229 1.26 2.57 4.78
CA VAL A 229 2.61 2.75 4.24
C VAL A 229 3.66 1.94 5.00
N VAL A 230 3.63 1.96 6.34
CA VAL A 230 4.63 1.28 7.19
C VAL A 230 4.43 -0.23 7.18
N THR A 231 3.19 -0.70 7.25
CA THR A 231 2.93 -2.15 7.18
C THR A 231 3.35 -2.71 5.82
N GLN A 232 3.12 -1.98 4.73
CA GLN A 232 3.48 -2.48 3.40
C GLN A 232 5.00 -2.52 3.18
N SER A 233 5.73 -1.48 3.59
CA SER A 233 7.19 -1.51 3.55
C SER A 233 7.78 -2.63 4.43
N TYR A 234 7.17 -2.90 5.58
CA TYR A 234 7.54 -4.01 6.44
C TYR A 234 7.34 -5.37 5.75
N LEU A 235 6.19 -5.58 5.10
CA LEU A 235 5.91 -6.82 4.36
C LEU A 235 6.84 -6.97 3.15
N ILE A 236 7.17 -5.89 2.44
CA ILE A 236 8.16 -5.90 1.35
C ILE A 236 9.51 -6.39 1.88
N ILE A 237 9.97 -5.84 3.01
CA ILE A 237 11.25 -6.23 3.61
C ILE A 237 11.23 -7.70 4.07
N GLN A 238 10.12 -8.17 4.67
CA GLN A 238 9.95 -9.59 4.98
C GLN A 238 10.07 -10.48 3.73
N ASN A 239 9.44 -10.08 2.62
CA ASN A 239 9.55 -10.83 1.37
C ASN A 239 10.98 -10.83 0.82
N ILE A 240 11.73 -9.72 0.97
CA ILE A 240 13.15 -9.64 0.61
C ILE A 240 13.97 -10.66 1.42
N PHE A 241 13.72 -10.79 2.73
CA PHE A 241 14.44 -11.73 3.61
C PHE A 241 14.25 -13.21 3.23
N GLU A 242 13.06 -13.58 2.73
CA GLU A 242 12.78 -14.95 2.25
C GLU A 242 13.51 -15.29 0.93
N GLY A 243 14.11 -14.29 0.27
CA GLY A 243 14.85 -14.43 -0.97
C GLY A 243 14.45 -13.32 -1.95
N LEU A 244 15.42 -12.76 -2.67
CA LEU A 244 15.18 -11.63 -3.57
C LEU A 244 14.14 -11.95 -4.67
N ILE A 245 14.01 -13.22 -5.06
CA ILE A 245 13.02 -13.66 -6.05
C ILE A 245 11.59 -13.34 -5.61
N TRP A 246 11.28 -13.43 -4.32
CA TRP A 246 9.98 -13.12 -3.75
C TRP A 246 9.65 -11.63 -3.75
N PHE A 247 10.64 -10.77 -3.98
CA PHE A 247 10.44 -9.34 -4.17
C PHE A 247 10.50 -8.94 -5.65
N ILE A 248 11.56 -9.34 -6.35
CA ILE A 248 11.86 -8.90 -7.71
C ILE A 248 10.82 -9.40 -8.71
N VAL A 249 10.41 -10.67 -8.62
CA VAL A 249 9.44 -11.25 -9.56
C VAL A 249 8.07 -10.55 -9.44
N PRO A 250 7.44 -10.47 -8.24
CA PRO A 250 6.21 -9.72 -8.04
C PRO A 250 6.24 -8.27 -8.50
N VAL A 251 7.29 -7.53 -8.12
CA VAL A 251 7.44 -6.11 -8.51
C VAL A 251 7.51 -5.99 -10.04
N SER A 252 8.29 -6.85 -10.68
CA SER A 252 8.46 -6.86 -12.13
C SER A 252 7.17 -7.25 -12.85
N MET A 253 6.35 -8.15 -12.29
CA MET A 253 5.03 -8.49 -12.85
C MET A 253 4.09 -7.29 -12.86
N ILE A 254 4.02 -6.51 -11.77
CA ILE A 254 3.19 -5.29 -11.72
C ILE A 254 3.67 -4.27 -12.75
N VAL A 255 4.98 -4.04 -12.85
CA VAL A 255 5.57 -3.14 -13.85
C VAL A 255 5.27 -3.62 -15.27
N CYS A 256 5.44 -4.92 -15.54
CA CYS A 256 5.12 -5.52 -16.83
C CYS A 256 3.64 -5.35 -17.17
N ASN A 257 2.75 -5.60 -16.21
CA ASN A 257 1.31 -5.46 -16.40
C ASN A 257 0.93 -4.02 -16.77
N ASP A 258 1.45 -3.01 -16.07
CA ASP A 258 1.16 -1.61 -16.36
C ASP A 258 1.71 -1.17 -17.73
N VAL A 259 2.94 -1.58 -18.08
CA VAL A 259 3.55 -1.28 -19.38
C VAL A 259 2.77 -1.96 -20.51
N MET A 260 2.48 -3.25 -20.37
CA MET A 260 1.79 -4.01 -21.42
C MET A 260 0.34 -3.57 -21.54
N ALA A 261 -0.35 -3.26 -20.45
CA ALA A 261 -1.69 -2.71 -20.51
C ALA A 261 -1.74 -1.35 -21.24
N TYR A 262 -0.71 -0.51 -21.05
CA TYR A 262 -0.55 0.71 -21.84
C TYR A 262 -0.28 0.43 -23.32
N VAL A 263 0.62 -0.51 -23.64
CA VAL A 263 0.96 -0.88 -25.04
C VAL A 263 -0.27 -1.42 -25.77
N PHE A 264 -0.94 -2.43 -25.22
CA PHE A 264 -2.15 -3.01 -25.82
C PHE A 264 -3.30 -1.99 -25.86
N GLY A 265 -3.46 -1.17 -24.81
CA GLY A 265 -4.45 -0.10 -24.79
C GLY A 265 -4.18 0.98 -25.84
N PHE A 266 -2.91 1.29 -26.13
CA PHE A 266 -2.55 2.28 -27.13
C PHE A 266 -2.83 1.79 -28.56
N PHE A 267 -2.52 0.52 -28.87
CA PHE A 267 -2.69 -0.01 -30.24
C PHE A 267 -4.11 -0.52 -30.50
N PHE A 268 -4.75 -1.17 -29.52
CA PHE A 268 -6.00 -1.89 -29.69
C PHE A 268 -7.15 -1.35 -28.82
N GLY A 269 -6.89 -0.39 -27.94
CA GLY A 269 -7.88 0.11 -26.99
C GLY A 269 -9.04 0.84 -27.66
N ARG A 270 -10.27 0.37 -27.40
CA ARG A 270 -11.51 0.99 -27.87
C ARG A 270 -12.53 1.16 -26.75
N THR A 271 -12.54 0.24 -25.79
CA THR A 271 -13.57 0.19 -24.75
C THR A 271 -13.01 0.59 -23.37
N PRO A 272 -13.50 1.67 -22.74
CA PRO A 272 -13.01 2.10 -21.43
C PRO A 272 -13.40 1.08 -20.35
N LEU A 273 -12.48 0.79 -19.43
CA LEU A 273 -12.63 -0.20 -18.37
C LEU A 273 -13.47 0.32 -17.20
N ILE A 274 -13.19 1.54 -16.75
CA ILE A 274 -13.88 2.18 -15.60
C ILE A 274 -14.04 3.68 -15.83
N LYS A 275 -15.20 4.23 -15.43
CA LYS A 275 -15.51 5.67 -15.57
C LYS A 275 -14.51 6.57 -14.83
N LEU A 276 -14.01 6.09 -13.70
CA LEU A 276 -13.01 6.79 -12.89
C LEU A 276 -11.66 6.98 -13.61
N SER A 277 -11.34 6.11 -14.58
CA SER A 277 -10.08 6.12 -15.33
C SER A 277 -10.34 5.87 -16.82
N PRO A 278 -10.82 6.89 -17.56
CA PRO A 278 -11.26 6.72 -18.95
C PRO A 278 -10.14 6.33 -19.93
N LYS A 279 -8.88 6.49 -19.53
CA LYS A 279 -7.71 6.10 -20.35
C LYS A 279 -7.37 4.62 -20.27
N LYS A 280 -7.90 3.89 -19.27
CA LYS A 280 -7.66 2.44 -19.13
C LYS A 280 -8.74 1.69 -19.91
N THR A 281 -8.34 0.74 -20.75
CA THR A 281 -9.25 -0.01 -21.64
C THR A 281 -9.30 -1.50 -21.30
N TRP A 282 -10.40 -2.16 -21.68
CA TRP A 282 -10.54 -3.62 -21.51
C TRP A 282 -9.51 -4.39 -22.35
N GLU A 283 -9.24 -3.94 -23.57
CA GLU A 283 -8.26 -4.59 -24.45
C GLU A 283 -6.84 -4.48 -23.86
N GLY A 284 -6.53 -3.33 -23.25
CA GLY A 284 -5.28 -3.13 -22.51
C GLY A 284 -5.20 -4.07 -21.30
N PHE A 285 -6.26 -4.15 -20.50
CA PHE A 285 -6.29 -5.01 -19.31
C PHE A 285 -6.09 -6.50 -19.65
N ILE A 286 -6.79 -7.01 -20.67
CA ILE A 286 -6.68 -8.42 -21.09
C ILE A 286 -5.29 -8.70 -21.70
N GLY A 287 -4.80 -7.82 -22.59
CA GLY A 287 -3.49 -7.97 -23.22
C GLY A 287 -2.34 -7.87 -22.20
N GLY A 288 -2.43 -6.94 -21.25
CA GLY A 288 -1.51 -6.81 -20.13
C GLY A 288 -1.48 -8.07 -19.26
N GLY A 289 -2.65 -8.64 -18.96
CA GLY A 289 -2.74 -9.87 -18.18
C GLY A 289 -2.07 -11.07 -18.85
N PHE A 290 -2.36 -11.31 -20.13
CA PHE A 290 -1.71 -12.39 -20.89
C PHE A 290 -0.19 -12.22 -20.95
N ALA A 291 0.28 -11.00 -21.25
CA ALA A 291 1.70 -10.69 -21.32
C ALA A 291 2.39 -10.86 -19.95
N THR A 292 1.72 -10.51 -18.85
CA THR A 292 2.25 -10.63 -17.48
C THR A 292 2.44 -12.09 -17.07
N VAL A 293 1.51 -12.98 -17.43
CA VAL A 293 1.64 -14.42 -17.16
C VAL A 293 2.82 -15.00 -17.92
N LEU A 294 2.92 -14.70 -19.22
CA LEU A 294 4.04 -15.15 -20.04
C LEU A 294 5.39 -14.62 -19.53
N PHE A 295 5.44 -13.33 -19.21
CA PHE A 295 6.62 -12.69 -18.63
C PHE A 295 7.00 -13.33 -17.29
N GLY A 296 6.03 -13.55 -16.42
CA GLY A 296 6.25 -14.17 -15.10
C GLY A 296 6.88 -15.56 -15.22
N ILE A 297 6.36 -16.41 -16.11
CA ILE A 297 6.91 -17.75 -16.35
C ILE A 297 8.37 -17.66 -16.82
N LEU A 298 8.63 -16.86 -17.86
CA LEU A 298 9.97 -16.72 -18.44
C LEU A 298 10.97 -16.12 -17.44
N PHE A 299 10.59 -15.03 -16.80
CA PHE A 299 11.45 -14.29 -15.88
C PHE A 299 11.78 -15.12 -14.64
N SER A 300 10.79 -15.80 -14.06
CA SER A 300 11.01 -16.72 -12.95
C SER A 300 11.92 -17.88 -13.33
N TYR A 301 11.74 -18.47 -14.52
CA TYR A 301 12.61 -19.53 -15.01
C TYR A 301 14.08 -19.07 -15.08
N VAL A 302 14.34 -17.87 -15.59
CA VAL A 302 15.69 -17.30 -15.65
C VAL A 302 16.26 -17.09 -14.25
N LEU A 303 15.52 -16.45 -13.34
CA LEU A 303 16.03 -16.14 -12.01
C LEU A 303 16.28 -17.37 -11.13
N CYS A 304 15.52 -18.46 -11.32
CA CYS A 304 15.74 -19.73 -10.61
C CYS A 304 17.13 -20.33 -10.85
N ASN A 305 17.83 -19.96 -11.92
CA ASN A 305 19.18 -20.44 -12.22
C ASN A 305 20.28 -19.78 -11.34
N TYR A 306 19.95 -18.70 -10.62
CA TYR A 306 20.94 -17.92 -9.88
C TYR A 306 20.66 -17.96 -8.38
N GLN A 307 21.58 -18.55 -7.62
CA GLN A 307 21.51 -18.65 -6.15
C GLN A 307 21.32 -17.29 -5.47
N TYR A 308 21.91 -16.24 -6.03
CA TYR A 308 21.77 -14.86 -5.54
C TYR A 308 20.32 -14.41 -5.37
N PHE A 309 19.40 -14.85 -6.24
CA PHE A 309 18.00 -14.45 -6.16
C PHE A 309 17.14 -15.39 -5.30
N ILE A 310 17.44 -16.68 -5.30
CA ILE A 310 16.59 -17.70 -4.68
C ILE A 310 16.93 -17.97 -3.21
N CYS A 311 18.15 -17.70 -2.78
CA CYS A 311 18.58 -18.00 -1.42
C CYS A 311 18.03 -16.97 -0.43
N PRO A 312 17.54 -17.42 0.74
CA PRO A 312 17.10 -16.52 1.79
C PRO A 312 18.30 -15.77 2.38
N ILE A 313 18.00 -14.60 2.91
CA ILE A 313 19.00 -13.68 3.44
C ILE A 313 19.39 -14.10 4.85
N GLN A 314 20.68 -14.38 5.06
CA GLN A 314 21.21 -14.72 6.38
C GLN A 314 22.41 -13.86 6.73
N TYR A 315 22.58 -13.55 8.01
CA TYR A 315 23.78 -12.88 8.52
C TYR A 315 24.84 -13.92 8.84
N SER A 316 26.03 -13.84 8.20
CA SER A 316 27.16 -14.72 8.52
C SER A 316 28.06 -14.05 9.56
N GLU A 317 28.22 -14.69 10.72
CA GLU A 317 29.11 -14.21 11.78
C GLU A 317 30.58 -14.18 11.33
N GLU A 318 31.00 -15.19 10.55
CA GLU A 318 32.38 -15.35 10.09
C GLU A 318 32.81 -14.24 9.12
N LEU A 319 31.90 -13.83 8.22
CA LEU A 319 32.19 -12.82 7.20
C LEU A 319 31.78 -11.41 7.64
N GLY A 320 31.08 -11.26 8.76
CA GLY A 320 30.54 -9.98 9.23
C GLY A 320 29.60 -9.29 8.24
N ARG A 321 28.96 -10.06 7.34
CA ARG A 321 28.12 -9.55 6.25
C ARG A 321 26.93 -10.46 5.96
N MET A 322 25.93 -9.91 5.29
CA MET A 322 24.80 -10.66 4.76
C MET A 322 25.27 -11.59 3.62
N THR A 323 24.87 -12.85 3.67
CA THR A 323 25.19 -13.88 2.67
C THR A 323 23.92 -14.43 2.01
N MET A 324 24.04 -14.77 0.72
CA MET A 324 23.01 -15.43 -0.11
C MET A 324 23.47 -16.80 -0.59
N SER A 325 24.30 -17.46 0.21
CA SER A 325 24.81 -18.79 -0.12
C SER A 325 23.99 -19.82 0.62
N CYS A 326 23.24 -20.64 -0.12
CA CYS A 326 22.42 -21.71 0.42
C CYS A 326 22.39 -22.90 -0.53
N VAL A 327 22.01 -24.08 -0.02
CA VAL A 327 21.59 -25.18 -0.87
C VAL A 327 20.17 -24.86 -1.36
N PRO A 328 19.93 -24.76 -2.68
CA PRO A 328 18.60 -24.45 -3.20
C PRO A 328 17.52 -25.40 -2.67
N SER A 329 16.41 -24.83 -2.21
CA SER A 329 15.24 -25.61 -1.79
C SER A 329 14.61 -26.34 -2.98
N TYR A 330 13.77 -27.35 -2.70
CA TYR A 330 13.04 -28.13 -3.70
C TYR A 330 12.21 -27.26 -4.67
N LEU A 331 11.80 -26.06 -4.24
CA LEU A 331 11.08 -25.09 -5.07
C LEU A 331 11.90 -24.60 -6.28
N PHE A 332 13.22 -24.61 -6.13
CA PHE A 332 14.20 -24.11 -7.08
C PHE A 332 15.08 -25.21 -7.66
N THR A 333 14.70 -26.49 -7.48
CA THR A 333 15.32 -27.61 -8.18
C THR A 333 14.37 -28.12 -9.28
N PRO A 334 14.88 -28.43 -10.49
CA PRO A 334 14.03 -28.96 -11.56
C PRO A 334 13.41 -30.30 -11.13
N GLN A 335 12.11 -30.44 -11.33
CA GLN A 335 11.37 -31.68 -11.08
C GLN A 335 10.77 -32.19 -12.39
N GLU A 336 10.72 -33.51 -12.55
CA GLU A 336 10.11 -34.17 -13.70
C GLU A 336 8.59 -34.25 -13.53
N TYR A 337 7.84 -33.57 -14.39
CA TYR A 337 6.39 -33.65 -14.42
C TYR A 337 5.93 -34.50 -15.61
N ASN A 338 5.10 -35.51 -15.33
CA ASN A 338 4.50 -36.37 -16.34
C ASN A 338 3.16 -35.79 -16.80
N LEU A 339 3.09 -35.29 -18.04
CA LEU A 339 1.89 -34.67 -18.61
C LEU A 339 0.87 -35.67 -19.18
N LYS A 340 0.91 -36.95 -18.78
CA LYS A 340 -0.10 -37.94 -19.19
C LYS A 340 -1.54 -37.48 -18.94
N LEU A 341 -1.79 -36.69 -17.88
CA LEU A 341 -3.12 -36.15 -17.57
C LEU A 341 -3.59 -35.07 -18.57
N LEU A 342 -2.68 -34.39 -19.26
CA LEU A 342 -3.00 -33.38 -20.28
C LEU A 342 -2.99 -33.95 -21.72
N GLY A 343 -2.85 -35.27 -21.87
CA GLY A 343 -2.76 -35.93 -23.18
C GLY A 343 -1.44 -35.69 -23.93
N ILE A 344 -0.45 -35.07 -23.28
CA ILE A 344 0.85 -34.78 -23.87
C ILE A 344 1.83 -35.83 -23.32
N GLY A 345 2.21 -36.81 -24.15
CA GLY A 345 3.14 -37.89 -23.77
C GLY A 345 4.60 -37.47 -23.56
N LYS A 346 4.86 -36.26 -23.05
CA LYS A 346 6.20 -35.72 -22.79
C LYS A 346 6.39 -35.47 -21.30
N THR A 347 7.60 -35.79 -20.82
CA THR A 347 8.10 -35.34 -19.52
C THR A 347 8.66 -33.93 -19.67
N LEU A 348 8.30 -33.03 -18.74
CA LEU A 348 8.84 -31.67 -18.69
C LEU A 348 9.63 -31.47 -17.41
N ASN A 349 10.84 -30.94 -17.55
CA ASN A 349 11.67 -30.49 -16.43
C ASN A 349 11.38 -29.02 -16.16
N VAL A 350 10.64 -28.76 -15.08
CA VAL A 350 10.27 -27.40 -14.68
C VAL A 350 10.51 -27.19 -13.19
N TYR A 351 10.87 -25.97 -12.81
CA TYR A 351 10.97 -25.58 -11.41
C TYR A 351 9.58 -25.51 -10.79
N PRO A 352 9.33 -26.10 -9.62
CA PRO A 352 8.05 -25.96 -8.92
C PRO A 352 7.65 -24.50 -8.68
N PHE A 353 8.63 -23.59 -8.51
CA PHE A 353 8.40 -22.16 -8.40
C PHE A 353 7.59 -21.55 -9.57
N ILE A 354 7.62 -22.14 -10.77
CA ILE A 354 6.84 -21.64 -11.92
C ILE A 354 5.33 -21.66 -11.62
N TRP A 355 4.84 -22.67 -10.90
CA TRP A 355 3.42 -22.74 -10.51
C TRP A 355 3.04 -21.61 -9.55
N HIS A 356 3.94 -21.25 -8.64
CA HIS A 356 3.78 -20.10 -7.76
C HIS A 356 3.84 -18.80 -8.55
N SER A 357 4.78 -18.68 -9.50
CA SER A 357 4.87 -17.55 -10.42
C SER A 357 3.59 -17.32 -11.23
N ILE A 358 2.94 -18.39 -11.70
CA ILE A 358 1.64 -18.28 -12.39
C ILE A 358 0.60 -17.68 -11.42
N SER A 359 0.52 -18.19 -10.19
CA SER A 359 -0.40 -17.66 -9.17
C SER A 359 -0.15 -16.17 -8.90
N LEU A 360 1.12 -15.78 -8.76
CA LEU A 360 1.53 -14.39 -8.57
C LEU A 360 1.17 -13.50 -9.77
N SER A 361 1.38 -13.97 -10.99
CA SER A 361 1.07 -13.21 -12.21
C SER A 361 -0.43 -13.02 -12.44
N LEU A 362 -1.25 -14.02 -12.08
CA LEU A 362 -2.72 -13.92 -12.13
C LEU A 362 -3.22 -12.88 -11.12
N PHE A 363 -2.70 -12.89 -9.89
CA PHE A 363 -3.03 -11.86 -8.92
C PHE A 363 -2.58 -10.47 -9.39
N SER A 364 -1.34 -10.35 -9.87
CA SER A 364 -0.75 -9.11 -10.35
C SER A 364 -1.54 -8.48 -11.50
N SER A 365 -2.07 -9.29 -12.41
CA SER A 365 -2.85 -8.82 -13.57
C SER A 365 -4.31 -8.52 -13.24
N ILE A 366 -4.96 -9.35 -12.43
CA ILE A 366 -6.40 -9.22 -12.15
C ILE A 366 -6.66 -8.26 -11.00
N ILE A 367 -5.99 -8.48 -9.86
CA ILE A 367 -6.27 -7.76 -8.60
C ILE A 367 -5.31 -6.59 -8.41
N GLY A 368 -4.05 -6.72 -8.83
CA GLY A 368 -3.03 -5.66 -8.73
C GLY A 368 -3.52 -4.27 -9.19
N PRO A 369 -4.18 -4.13 -10.36
CA PRO A 369 -4.63 -2.84 -10.88
C PRO A 369 -5.69 -2.14 -10.01
N PHE A 370 -6.37 -2.87 -9.13
CA PHE A 370 -7.33 -2.28 -8.19
C PHE A 370 -6.67 -1.40 -7.13
N GLY A 371 -5.39 -1.62 -6.81
CA GLY A 371 -4.61 -0.69 -5.97
C GLY A 371 -4.53 0.69 -6.63
N GLY A 372 -4.19 0.73 -7.92
CA GLY A 372 -4.16 1.96 -8.69
C GLY A 372 -5.55 2.58 -8.93
N PHE A 373 -6.62 1.78 -9.03
CA PHE A 373 -7.98 2.31 -9.07
C PHE A 373 -8.39 2.96 -7.74
N PHE A 374 -8.04 2.34 -6.61
CA PHE A 374 -8.28 2.88 -5.28
C PHE A 374 -7.55 4.21 -5.08
N ALA A 375 -6.26 4.27 -5.40
CA ALA A 375 -5.46 5.47 -5.34
C ALA A 375 -6.00 6.57 -6.27
N SER A 376 -6.42 6.19 -7.49
CA SER A 376 -7.10 7.12 -8.40
C SER A 376 -8.40 7.66 -7.81
N GLY A 377 -9.21 6.82 -7.16
CA GLY A 377 -10.47 7.20 -6.51
C GLY A 377 -10.26 8.21 -5.39
N PHE A 378 -9.27 7.93 -4.53
CA PHE A 378 -8.83 8.84 -3.49
C PHE A 378 -8.44 10.21 -4.06
N LYS A 379 -7.61 10.23 -5.11
CA LYS A 379 -7.21 11.49 -5.77
C LYS A 379 -8.39 12.27 -6.32
N ARG A 380 -9.33 11.60 -6.98
CA ARG A 380 -10.53 12.26 -7.52
C ARG A 380 -11.46 12.81 -6.44
N ALA A 381 -11.55 12.15 -5.28
CA ALA A 381 -12.32 12.65 -4.14
C ALA A 381 -11.82 14.03 -3.64
N PHE A 382 -10.50 14.27 -3.74
CA PHE A 382 -9.90 15.56 -3.38
C PHE A 382 -9.66 16.50 -4.58
N LYS A 383 -10.25 16.22 -5.76
CA LYS A 383 -10.02 16.91 -7.04
C LYS A 383 -8.53 17.10 -7.40
N ILE A 384 -7.66 16.19 -6.98
CA ILE A 384 -6.24 16.17 -7.35
C ILE A 384 -5.98 15.16 -8.47
N LYS A 385 -4.89 15.36 -9.22
CA LYS A 385 -4.47 14.46 -10.29
C LYS A 385 -3.41 13.45 -9.84
N ASP A 386 -2.44 13.93 -9.06
CA ASP A 386 -1.24 13.19 -8.62
C ASP A 386 -0.99 13.46 -7.13
N PHE A 387 -0.32 12.54 -6.43
CA PHE A 387 0.01 12.71 -5.00
C PHE A 387 1.16 13.71 -4.77
N GLY A 388 1.96 13.96 -5.80
CA GLY A 388 3.07 14.90 -5.82
C GLY A 388 3.64 15.09 -7.22
N ASP A 389 4.78 15.78 -7.33
CA ASP A 389 5.40 16.19 -8.60
C ASP A 389 6.87 15.73 -8.74
N MET A 390 7.28 14.68 -8.01
CA MET A 390 8.69 14.31 -7.88
C MET A 390 9.32 13.81 -9.19
N ILE A 391 8.57 13.09 -10.03
CA ILE A 391 9.08 12.57 -11.31
C ILE A 391 8.38 13.28 -12.48
N PRO A 392 9.11 14.05 -13.32
CA PRO A 392 8.55 14.75 -14.47
C PRO A 392 7.73 13.83 -15.39
N GLY A 393 6.48 14.20 -15.65
CA GLY A 393 5.54 13.41 -16.47
C GLY A 393 5.07 12.10 -15.85
N HIS A 394 5.45 11.78 -14.61
CA HIS A 394 5.17 10.51 -13.94
C HIS A 394 4.47 10.62 -12.57
N GLY A 395 4.28 11.82 -12.04
CA GLY A 395 3.54 12.05 -10.79
C GLY A 395 4.39 11.85 -9.53
N GLY A 396 3.74 11.55 -8.41
CA GLY A 396 4.40 11.29 -7.11
C GLY A 396 4.97 9.88 -7.00
N ILE A 397 5.69 9.61 -5.92
CA ILE A 397 6.15 8.24 -5.60
C ILE A 397 4.95 7.34 -5.28
N MET A 398 3.98 7.85 -4.53
CA MET A 398 2.79 7.08 -4.16
C MET A 398 2.01 6.60 -5.40
N ASP A 399 2.00 7.40 -6.48
CA ASP A 399 1.38 7.04 -7.77
C ASP A 399 2.06 5.85 -8.46
N ARG A 400 3.26 5.45 -8.03
CA ARG A 400 4.05 4.35 -8.61
C ARG A 400 4.03 3.09 -7.77
N PHE A 401 3.70 3.22 -6.49
CA PHE A 401 3.71 2.12 -5.53
C PHE A 401 2.30 1.71 -5.06
N ASP A 402 1.24 2.36 -5.54
CA ASP A 402 -0.15 2.05 -5.20
C ASP A 402 -0.57 0.61 -5.53
N CYS A 403 -0.22 0.09 -6.70
CA CYS A 403 -0.42 -1.31 -7.07
C CYS A 403 0.54 -2.26 -6.31
N GLN A 404 1.74 -1.78 -5.97
CA GLN A 404 2.77 -2.58 -5.31
C GLN A 404 2.40 -2.91 -3.85
N PHE A 405 1.64 -2.04 -3.18
CA PHE A 405 1.17 -2.29 -1.81
C PHE A 405 0.29 -3.53 -1.71
N LEU A 406 -0.69 -3.69 -2.60
CA LEU A 406 -1.51 -4.91 -2.61
C LEU A 406 -0.67 -6.14 -2.95
N MET A 407 0.28 -6.02 -3.88
CA MET A 407 1.16 -7.11 -4.27
C MET A 407 2.05 -7.57 -3.11
N ALA A 408 2.63 -6.64 -2.34
CA ALA A 408 3.49 -6.96 -1.20
C ALA A 408 2.76 -7.77 -0.12
N THR A 409 1.53 -7.36 0.21
CA THR A 409 0.68 -8.11 1.15
C THR A 409 0.36 -9.50 0.61
N PHE A 410 -0.03 -9.60 -0.66
CA PHE A 410 -0.37 -10.88 -1.26
C PHE A 410 0.80 -11.85 -1.25
N VAL A 411 1.99 -11.41 -1.64
CA VAL A 411 3.19 -12.24 -1.62
C VAL A 411 3.48 -12.75 -0.21
N ASN A 412 3.40 -11.88 0.80
CA ASN A 412 3.70 -12.29 2.17
C ASN A 412 2.71 -13.32 2.72
N VAL A 413 1.41 -13.11 2.46
CA VAL A 413 0.36 -14.07 2.81
C VAL A 413 0.56 -15.37 2.03
N TYR A 414 0.87 -15.29 0.73
CA TYR A 414 1.11 -16.44 -0.13
C TYR A 414 2.28 -17.29 0.37
N ILE A 415 3.41 -16.66 0.70
CA ILE A 415 4.57 -17.35 1.29
C ILE A 415 4.18 -18.00 2.61
N SER A 416 3.51 -17.26 3.50
CA SER A 416 3.11 -17.76 4.81
C SER A 416 2.12 -18.92 4.74
N SER A 417 1.26 -18.96 3.72
CA SER A 417 0.23 -19.99 3.56
C SER A 417 0.70 -21.21 2.78
N PHE A 418 1.49 -21.03 1.72
CA PHE A 418 1.79 -22.10 0.76
C PHE A 418 3.26 -22.52 0.73
N ILE A 419 4.17 -21.69 1.23
CA ILE A 419 5.62 -21.89 1.08
C ILE A 419 6.28 -22.23 2.43
N ARG A 420 6.00 -21.44 3.46
CA ARG A 420 6.52 -21.66 4.82
C ARG A 420 5.91 -22.94 5.37
N THR A 421 6.65 -24.03 5.30
CA THR A 421 6.34 -25.24 6.05
C THR A 421 6.58 -24.97 7.54
N PRO A 422 5.76 -25.53 8.46
CA PRO A 422 6.06 -25.50 9.88
C PRO A 422 7.50 -26.01 10.09
N SER A 423 8.30 -25.34 10.91
CA SER A 423 9.64 -25.84 11.22
C SER A 423 9.55 -27.31 11.66
N PRO A 424 10.51 -28.19 11.33
CA PRO A 424 10.46 -29.59 11.78
C PRO A 424 10.23 -29.70 13.28
N ALA A 425 10.77 -28.76 14.07
CA ALA A 425 10.50 -28.63 15.50
C ALA A 425 9.03 -28.31 15.82
N LYS A 426 8.39 -27.37 15.11
CA LYS A 426 6.96 -27.07 15.24
C LYS A 426 6.09 -28.23 14.76
N LEU A 427 6.47 -28.91 13.68
CA LEU A 427 5.79 -30.10 13.17
C LEU A 427 5.86 -31.24 14.20
N LEU A 428 7.05 -31.49 14.75
CA LEU A 428 7.25 -32.47 15.83
C LEU A 428 6.48 -32.08 17.09
N THR A 429 6.46 -30.80 17.46
CA THR A 429 5.68 -30.32 18.61
C THR A 429 4.17 -30.50 18.38
N GLN A 430 3.70 -30.25 17.16
CA GLN A 430 2.32 -30.53 16.77
C GLN A 430 2.02 -32.03 16.83
N ILE A 431 2.92 -32.88 16.35
CA ILE A 431 2.80 -34.34 16.45
C ILE A 431 2.77 -34.77 17.93
N TYR A 432 3.66 -34.25 18.77
CA TYR A 432 3.70 -34.56 20.22
C TYR A 432 2.44 -34.11 20.97
N ASN A 433 1.73 -33.11 20.46
CA ASN A 433 0.46 -32.65 21.03
C ASN A 433 -0.76 -33.48 20.57
N LEU A 434 -0.61 -34.40 19.61
CA LEU A 434 -1.68 -35.31 19.18
C LEU A 434 -1.89 -36.45 20.19
N LYS A 435 -3.04 -37.13 20.10
CA LYS A 435 -3.29 -38.34 20.90
C LYS A 435 -2.30 -39.46 20.53
N PRO A 436 -1.94 -40.36 21.46
CA PRO A 436 -0.96 -41.43 21.22
C PRO A 436 -1.28 -42.29 19.98
N ASP A 437 -2.55 -42.59 19.73
CA ASP A 437 -2.97 -43.41 18.59
C ASP A 437 -2.67 -42.73 17.24
N GLN A 438 -2.82 -41.39 17.18
CA GLN A 438 -2.53 -40.60 15.99
C GLN A 438 -1.03 -40.43 15.77
N GLN A 439 -0.25 -40.29 16.86
CA GLN A 439 1.21 -40.27 16.77
C GLN A 439 1.74 -41.59 16.20
N TYR A 440 1.20 -42.72 16.66
CA TYR A 440 1.56 -44.05 16.18
C TYR A 440 1.19 -44.26 14.70
N GLN A 441 0.00 -43.82 14.27
CA GLN A 441 -0.38 -43.86 12.85
C GLN A 441 0.55 -43.04 11.95
N ILE A 442 0.93 -41.83 12.38
CA ILE A 442 1.86 -40.99 11.64
C ILE A 442 3.25 -41.64 11.57
N TYR A 443 3.73 -42.21 12.69
CA TYR A 443 4.99 -42.96 12.72
C TYR A 443 4.98 -44.16 11.77
N GLN A 444 3.91 -44.97 11.77
CA GLN A 444 3.80 -46.12 10.86
C GLN A 444 3.73 -45.67 9.40
N SER A 445 2.93 -44.65 9.06
CA SER A 445 2.92 -44.09 7.70
C SER A 445 4.29 -43.55 7.26
N LEU A 446 5.04 -42.90 8.15
CA LEU A 446 6.40 -42.45 7.85
C LEU A 446 7.34 -43.63 7.65
N LYS A 447 7.27 -44.64 8.53
CA LYS A 447 8.10 -45.85 8.47
C LYS A 447 7.85 -46.64 7.18
N ASP A 448 6.61 -46.83 6.79
CA ASP A 448 6.24 -47.58 5.58
C ASP A 448 6.75 -46.85 4.32
N ASN A 449 6.53 -45.53 4.22
CA ASN A 449 6.99 -44.75 3.07
C ASN A 449 8.52 -44.56 3.01
N LEU A 450 9.21 -44.47 4.16
CA LEU A 450 10.68 -44.35 4.21
C LEU A 450 11.36 -45.72 4.07
N GLY A 451 10.72 -46.79 4.53
CA GLY A 451 11.21 -48.17 4.39
C GLY A 451 11.28 -48.61 2.93
N ASP A 452 10.32 -48.20 2.11
CA ASP A 452 10.31 -48.42 0.66
C ASP A 452 11.36 -47.59 -0.11
N MET A 453 11.93 -46.54 0.51
CA MET A 453 13.04 -45.76 -0.07
C MET A 453 14.43 -46.27 0.35
N LEU A 454 14.51 -47.13 1.37
CA LEU A 454 15.76 -47.65 1.94
C LEU A 454 16.07 -49.09 1.51
N ASN A 455 15.12 -49.77 0.87
CA ASN A 455 15.28 -51.05 0.19
C ASN A 455 15.23 -50.84 -1.32
#